data_AF-A0A3D4DPK8-F1
#
_entry.id   AF-A0A3D4DPK8-F1
#
_cell.length_a   1.000
_cell.length_b   1.000
_cell.length_c   1.000
_cell.angle_alpha   90.00
_cell.angle_beta   90.00
_cell.angle_gamma   90.00
#
_symmetry.space_group_name_H-M   'P 1'
#
loop_
_entity.id
_entity.type
_entity.pdbx_description
1 polymer ?
#
loop_
_entity_poly.entity_id
_entity_poly.type
_entity_poly.pdbx_seq_one_letter_code
_entity_poly.pdbx_strand_id
1 'polypeptide(L)'
;IIAALFLYFLKKTIFFRANPVESARKVVPFMIGIMTWAFTTYIVLKGIKKLIKIDFPVAMLLGLAAGLIVIVIARPLINRAAPKLENNRDGVNRLFTVPLIISAALLSFAHGANDVANAVGPLAGVVDALTNAEGGSSKVAIPLWVMVIGALGISVGLALFGPKLIRTVGSEITELDRSRAFCIALAAAITVIIASQLGMPISSTHVALGAVFGVGFLREFLETRLSKVVEGVLTEHKGDKDFAMTEQVLMTFQNAPPEDKQRILDKLKKMGPEAVIDAAERKELQKALKRQLVHRTSLFKIVSAWIITVPVSAIVAALFYFVLRGMMLP
;
A
#
# COMPACT_ATOMS: atom_id res chain seq x y z
N ILE A 1 1.55 -7.72 6.44
CA ILE A 1 0.53 -8.62 7.07
C ILE A 1 -0.80 -7.90 7.28
N ILE A 2 -0.86 -6.82 8.07
CA ILE A 2 -2.10 -6.08 8.37
C ILE A 2 -2.89 -5.73 7.09
N ALA A 3 -2.23 -5.19 6.06
CA ALA A 3 -2.89 -4.84 4.79
C ALA A 3 -3.50 -6.04 4.07
N ALA A 4 -2.79 -7.18 4.09
CA ALA A 4 -3.30 -8.44 3.54
C ALA A 4 -4.53 -8.92 4.31
N LEU A 5 -4.51 -8.88 5.64
CA LEU A 5 -5.65 -9.28 6.46
C LEU A 5 -6.90 -8.45 6.15
N PHE A 6 -6.77 -7.12 6.05
CA PHE A 6 -7.90 -6.27 5.65
C PHE A 6 -8.40 -6.58 4.25
N LEU A 7 -7.50 -6.79 3.28
CA LEU A 7 -7.90 -7.14 1.92
C LEU A 7 -8.60 -8.51 1.88
N TYR A 8 -8.08 -9.51 2.60
CA TYR A 8 -8.70 -10.83 2.71
C TYR A 8 -10.10 -10.72 3.33
N PHE A 9 -10.23 -9.92 4.40
CA PHE A 9 -11.51 -9.64 5.04
C PHE A 9 -12.50 -9.02 4.06
N LEU A 10 -12.12 -7.98 3.30
CA LEU A 10 -12.99 -7.37 2.29
C LEU A 10 -13.36 -8.35 1.17
N LYS A 11 -12.41 -9.17 0.70
CA LYS A 11 -12.66 -10.19 -0.32
C LYS A 11 -13.70 -11.20 0.16
N LYS A 12 -13.52 -11.76 1.36
CA LYS A 12 -14.40 -12.77 1.95
C LYS A 12 -15.79 -12.22 2.31
N THR A 13 -15.87 -11.00 2.83
CA THR A 13 -17.12 -10.44 3.33
C THR A 13 -17.94 -9.70 2.28
N ILE A 14 -17.29 -9.12 1.26
CA ILE A 14 -17.96 -8.32 0.22
C ILE A 14 -17.81 -8.95 -1.16
N PHE A 15 -16.57 -9.09 -1.66
CA PHE A 15 -16.34 -9.35 -3.09
C PHE A 15 -16.59 -10.80 -3.54
N PHE A 16 -16.60 -11.77 -2.62
CA PHE A 16 -16.94 -13.17 -2.89
C PHE A 16 -18.39 -13.52 -2.56
N ARG A 17 -19.24 -12.51 -2.29
CA ARG A 17 -20.67 -12.70 -2.06
C ARG A 17 -21.45 -12.55 -3.37
N ALA A 18 -22.59 -13.24 -3.46
CA ALA A 18 -23.47 -13.18 -4.62
C ALA A 18 -23.99 -11.75 -4.90
N ASN A 19 -24.21 -10.96 -3.85
CA ASN A 19 -24.57 -9.53 -3.94
C ASN A 19 -23.53 -8.65 -3.22
N PRO A 20 -22.45 -8.24 -3.93
CA PRO A 20 -21.39 -7.42 -3.35
C PRO A 20 -21.88 -6.08 -2.83
N VAL A 21 -22.82 -5.41 -3.52
CA VAL A 21 -23.30 -4.09 -3.09
C VAL A 21 -24.10 -4.16 -1.79
N GLU A 22 -24.92 -5.20 -1.61
CA GLU A 22 -25.68 -5.38 -0.36
C GLU A 22 -24.76 -5.69 0.81
N SER A 23 -23.75 -6.52 0.58
CA SER A 23 -22.72 -6.83 1.58
C SER A 23 -21.88 -5.58 1.91
N ALA A 24 -21.58 -4.75 0.92
CA ALA A 24 -20.88 -3.49 1.10
C ALA A 24 -21.67 -2.50 1.99
N ARG A 25 -23.00 -2.44 1.88
CA ARG A 25 -23.85 -1.61 2.77
C ARG A 25 -23.67 -1.97 4.25
N LYS A 26 -23.43 -3.25 4.54
CA LYS A 26 -23.24 -3.74 5.92
C LYS A 26 -21.80 -3.54 6.38
N VAL A 27 -20.81 -3.79 5.53
CA VAL A 27 -19.39 -3.86 5.93
C VAL A 27 -18.64 -2.53 5.76
N VAL A 28 -18.85 -1.79 4.67
CA VAL A 28 -18.08 -0.58 4.34
C VAL A 28 -18.19 0.52 5.39
N PRO A 29 -19.37 0.82 6.00
CA PRO A 29 -19.45 1.83 7.05
C PRO A 29 -18.50 1.55 8.22
N PHE A 30 -18.41 0.29 8.68
CA PHE A 30 -17.49 -0.10 9.75
C PHE A 30 -16.03 0.03 9.33
N MET A 31 -15.71 -0.31 8.08
CA MET A 31 -14.35 -0.13 7.56
C MET A 31 -13.94 1.34 7.56
N ILE A 32 -14.82 2.22 7.09
CA ILE A 32 -14.58 3.67 7.14
C ILE A 32 -14.41 4.13 8.59
N GLY A 33 -15.25 3.66 9.51
CA GLY A 33 -15.13 3.97 10.94
C GLY A 33 -13.79 3.56 11.55
N ILE A 34 -13.32 2.34 11.26
CA ILE A 34 -12.00 1.85 11.70
C ILE A 34 -10.89 2.71 11.10
N MET A 35 -11.03 3.12 9.84
CA MET A 35 -10.06 4.01 9.23
C MET A 35 -10.06 5.39 9.88
N THR A 36 -11.22 5.99 10.13
CA THR A 36 -11.31 7.25 10.87
C THR A 36 -10.68 7.12 12.24
N TRP A 37 -10.98 6.06 12.98
CA TRP A 37 -10.36 5.79 14.29
C TRP A 37 -8.83 5.77 14.21
N ALA A 38 -8.27 5.01 13.25
CA ALA A 38 -6.83 4.93 13.08
C ALA A 38 -6.23 6.28 12.69
N PHE A 39 -6.80 6.98 11.71
CA PHE A 39 -6.26 8.25 11.23
C PHE A 39 -6.38 9.39 12.24
N THR A 40 -7.50 9.48 12.96
CA THR A 40 -7.66 10.45 14.05
C THR A 40 -6.63 10.19 15.15
N THR A 41 -6.47 8.93 15.57
CA THR A 41 -5.45 8.54 16.56
C THR A 41 -4.04 8.89 16.06
N TYR A 42 -3.74 8.56 14.80
CA TYR A 42 -2.45 8.86 14.18
C TYR A 42 -2.15 10.37 14.15
N ILE A 43 -3.09 11.21 13.73
CA ILE A 43 -2.91 12.67 13.69
C ILE A 43 -2.75 13.25 15.09
N VAL A 44 -3.51 12.78 16.08
CA VAL A 44 -3.36 13.21 17.47
C VAL A 44 -1.95 12.88 17.99
N LEU A 45 -1.47 11.65 17.75
CA LEU A 45 -0.18 11.18 18.25
C LEU A 45 1.03 11.77 17.52
N LYS A 46 0.95 11.99 16.20
CA LYS A 46 2.08 12.45 15.37
C LYS A 46 1.98 13.91 14.95
N GLY A 47 0.79 14.40 14.63
CA GLY A 47 0.58 15.77 14.18
C GLY A 47 0.42 16.76 15.33
N ILE A 48 -0.42 16.45 16.32
CA ILE A 48 -0.83 17.41 17.35
C ILE A 48 0.01 17.30 18.64
N LYS A 49 0.69 16.17 18.88
CA LYS A 49 1.45 15.93 20.11
C LYS A 49 2.49 17.00 20.47
N LYS A 50 3.00 17.75 19.47
CA LYS A 50 3.92 18.88 19.70
C LYS A 50 3.22 20.16 20.20
N LEU A 51 1.92 20.31 19.93
CA LEU A 51 1.10 21.45 20.34
C LEU A 51 0.36 21.17 21.66
N ILE A 52 -0.18 19.97 21.82
CA ILE A 52 -0.92 19.54 23.02
C ILE A 52 -0.42 18.14 23.38
N LYS A 53 0.06 17.97 24.62
CA LYS A 53 0.43 16.64 25.12
C LYS A 53 -0.85 15.84 25.36
N ILE A 54 -1.14 14.94 24.43
CA ILE A 54 -2.28 14.00 24.53
C ILE A 54 -1.71 12.60 24.70
N ASP A 55 -2.16 11.93 25.75
CA ASP A 55 -1.75 10.56 26.03
C ASP A 55 -2.37 9.57 25.05
N PHE A 56 -1.70 8.43 24.88
CA PHE A 56 -2.13 7.38 23.96
C PHE A 56 -3.56 6.88 24.20
N PRO A 57 -4.01 6.60 25.45
CA PRO A 57 -5.39 6.19 25.70
C PRO A 57 -6.41 7.24 25.29
N VAL A 58 -6.13 8.52 25.55
CA VAL A 58 -7.01 9.63 25.17
C VAL A 58 -7.08 9.77 23.65
N ALA A 59 -5.96 9.66 22.95
CA ALA A 59 -5.91 9.67 21.49
C ALA A 59 -6.77 8.55 20.88
N MET A 60 -6.69 7.35 21.45
CA MET A 60 -7.48 6.18 21.04
C MET A 60 -8.98 6.37 21.28
N LEU A 61 -9.37 6.97 22.42
CA LEU A 61 -10.77 7.28 22.73
C LEU A 61 -11.35 8.36 21.80
N LEU A 62 -10.59 9.42 21.53
CA LEU A 62 -10.98 10.45 20.57
C LEU A 62 -11.15 9.87 19.17
N GLY A 63 -10.21 9.00 18.74
CA GLY A 63 -10.35 8.25 17.51
C GLY A 63 -11.61 7.38 17.51
N LEU A 64 -11.94 6.75 18.64
CA LEU A 64 -13.05 5.81 18.70
C LEU A 64 -14.38 6.56 18.59
N ALA A 65 -14.50 7.68 19.30
CA ALA A 65 -15.64 8.57 19.19
C ALA A 65 -15.82 9.07 17.75
N ALA A 66 -14.74 9.54 17.10
CA ALA A 66 -14.78 9.98 15.70
C ALA A 66 -15.18 8.84 14.76
N GLY A 67 -14.64 7.64 14.94
CA GLY A 67 -14.97 6.46 14.15
C GLY A 67 -16.44 6.05 14.28
N LEU A 68 -17.00 6.05 15.49
CA LEU A 68 -18.41 5.76 15.74
C LEU A 68 -19.33 6.80 15.10
N ILE A 69 -18.99 8.09 15.22
CA ILE A 69 -19.73 9.18 14.56
C ILE A 69 -19.73 8.98 13.04
N VAL A 70 -18.57 8.67 12.47
CA VAL A 70 -18.46 8.43 11.02
C VAL A 70 -19.23 7.18 10.59
N ILE A 71 -19.33 6.13 11.41
CA ILE A 71 -20.18 4.97 11.10
C ILE A 71 -21.65 5.40 11.01
N VAL A 72 -22.13 6.18 11.98
CA VAL A 72 -23.52 6.68 12.01
C VAL A 72 -23.82 7.56 10.80
N ILE A 73 -22.86 8.38 10.34
CA ILE A 73 -23.02 9.25 9.17
C ILE A 73 -22.86 8.47 7.85
N ALA A 74 -21.87 7.58 7.75
CA ALA A 74 -21.56 6.86 6.52
C ALA A 74 -22.63 5.83 6.16
N ARG A 75 -23.25 5.18 7.15
CA ARG A 75 -24.29 4.16 6.93
C ARG A 75 -25.49 4.67 6.11
N PRO A 76 -26.17 5.78 6.45
CA PRO A 76 -27.27 6.31 5.64
C PRO A 76 -26.79 6.83 4.28
N LEU A 77 -25.60 7.44 4.19
CA LEU A 77 -25.05 7.91 2.92
C LEU A 77 -24.78 6.76 1.94
N ILE A 78 -24.16 5.68 2.42
CA ILE A 78 -23.91 4.48 1.62
C ILE A 78 -25.22 3.80 1.23
N ASN A 79 -26.20 3.71 2.15
CA ASN A 79 -27.51 3.14 1.83
C ASN A 79 -28.27 3.93 0.77
N ARG A 80 -28.13 5.27 0.74
CA ARG A 80 -28.69 6.12 -0.32
C ARG A 80 -27.95 6.03 -1.64
N ALA A 81 -26.63 5.84 -1.60
CA ALA A 81 -25.80 5.72 -2.80
C ALA A 81 -25.91 4.34 -3.45
N ALA A 82 -26.09 3.28 -2.67
CA ALA A 82 -25.99 1.90 -3.13
C ALA A 82 -27.00 1.46 -4.19
N PRO A 83 -28.26 1.96 -4.26
CA PRO A 83 -29.16 1.66 -5.38
C PRO A 83 -28.66 2.20 -6.73
N LYS A 84 -27.76 3.19 -6.73
CA LYS A 84 -27.17 3.80 -7.93
C LYS A 84 -25.88 3.10 -8.37
N LEU A 85 -25.45 2.06 -7.67
CA LEU A 85 -24.22 1.34 -7.95
C LEU A 85 -24.52 0.06 -8.71
N GLU A 86 -23.69 -0.22 -9.72
CA GLU A 86 -23.67 -1.52 -10.38
C GLU A 86 -23.32 -2.62 -9.38
N ASN A 87 -23.98 -3.78 -9.47
CA ASN A 87 -23.75 -4.91 -8.57
C ASN A 87 -22.49 -5.71 -8.96
N ASN A 88 -21.36 -5.02 -9.05
CA ASN A 88 -20.07 -5.57 -9.42
C ASN A 88 -18.95 -4.98 -8.54
N ARG A 89 -17.71 -5.39 -8.81
CA ARG A 89 -16.54 -4.94 -8.04
C ARG A 89 -16.32 -3.44 -8.15
N ASP A 90 -16.59 -2.84 -9.31
CA ASP A 90 -16.35 -1.43 -9.57
C ASP A 90 -17.36 -0.53 -8.87
N GLY A 91 -18.63 -0.94 -8.81
CA GLY A 91 -19.66 -0.29 -8.01
C GLY A 91 -19.27 -0.22 -6.54
N VAL A 92 -18.82 -1.34 -5.95
CA VAL A 92 -18.33 -1.37 -4.56
C VAL A 92 -17.09 -0.49 -4.39
N ASN A 93 -16.14 -0.50 -5.33
CA ASN A 93 -14.92 0.30 -5.26
C ASN A 93 -15.22 1.81 -5.19
N ARG A 94 -16.30 2.30 -5.80
CA ARG A 94 -16.71 3.72 -5.72
C ARG A 94 -17.00 4.18 -4.29
N LEU A 95 -17.44 3.29 -3.41
CA LEU A 95 -17.71 3.61 -2.00
C LEU A 95 -16.45 3.98 -1.21
N PHE A 96 -15.27 3.52 -1.67
CA PHE A 96 -13.99 3.79 -1.02
C PHE A 96 -13.31 5.08 -1.48
N THR A 97 -13.82 5.78 -2.50
CA THR A 97 -13.17 6.98 -3.07
C THR A 97 -13.01 8.12 -2.07
N VAL A 98 -14.11 8.58 -1.48
CA VAL A 98 -14.08 9.72 -0.55
C VAL A 98 -13.20 9.43 0.67
N PRO A 99 -13.37 8.27 1.36
CA PRO A 99 -12.49 7.92 2.47
C PRO A 99 -11.01 7.87 2.05
N LEU A 100 -10.70 7.30 0.88
CA LEU A 100 -9.32 7.22 0.39
C LEU A 100 -8.71 8.59 0.12
N ILE A 101 -9.45 9.53 -0.47
CA ILE A 101 -8.98 10.90 -0.71
C ILE A 101 -8.66 11.59 0.62
N ILE A 102 -9.54 11.48 1.60
CA ILE A 102 -9.35 12.07 2.93
C ILE A 102 -8.10 11.47 3.60
N SER A 103 -7.95 10.15 3.58
CA SER A 103 -6.78 9.48 4.13
C SER A 103 -5.49 9.85 3.44
N ALA A 104 -5.51 9.98 2.11
CA ALA A 104 -4.36 10.42 1.34
C ALA A 104 -3.95 11.86 1.71
N ALA A 105 -4.92 12.77 1.89
CA ALA A 105 -4.67 14.13 2.34
C ALA A 105 -4.07 14.16 3.76
N LEU A 106 -4.62 13.39 4.70
CA LEU A 106 -4.11 13.30 6.07
C LEU A 106 -2.69 12.70 6.14
N LEU A 107 -2.44 11.65 5.36
CA LEU A 107 -1.12 11.02 5.27
C LEU A 107 -0.11 11.97 4.63
N SER A 108 -0.51 12.70 3.57
CA SER A 108 0.32 13.71 2.92
C SER A 108 0.68 14.84 3.87
N PHE A 109 -0.27 15.33 4.68
CA PHE A 109 -0.01 16.33 5.71
C PHE A 109 0.99 15.83 6.76
N ALA A 110 0.75 14.65 7.33
CA ALA A 110 1.61 14.12 8.38
C ALA A 110 3.02 13.75 7.88
N HIS A 111 3.15 13.25 6.65
CA HIS A 111 4.44 12.97 6.04
C HIS A 111 5.17 14.27 5.69
N GLY A 112 4.47 15.22 5.05
CA GLY A 112 5.02 16.53 4.71
C GLY A 112 5.55 17.29 5.94
N ALA A 113 4.84 17.26 7.06
CA ALA A 113 5.31 17.89 8.31
C ALA A 113 6.62 17.28 8.83
N ASN A 114 6.83 15.96 8.65
CA ASN A 114 8.08 15.29 9.04
C ASN A 114 9.20 15.54 8.02
N ASP A 115 8.87 15.51 6.73
CA ASP A 115 9.86 15.67 5.66
C ASP A 115 10.39 17.09 5.57
N VAL A 116 9.54 18.10 5.81
CA VAL A 116 9.99 19.50 5.91
C VAL A 116 11.06 19.61 7.00
N ALA A 117 10.85 19.02 8.18
CA ALA A 117 11.81 19.06 9.27
C ALA A 117 13.15 18.40 8.91
N ASN A 118 13.11 17.27 8.18
CA ASN A 118 14.31 16.58 7.72
C ASN A 118 15.08 17.39 6.66
N ALA A 119 14.37 18.05 5.73
CA ALA A 119 14.98 18.84 4.67
C ALA A 119 15.59 20.15 5.18
N VAL A 120 14.91 20.83 6.11
CA VAL A 120 15.34 22.15 6.60
C VAL A 120 16.24 22.09 7.82
N GLY A 121 16.37 20.93 8.47
CA GLY A 121 17.19 20.74 9.67
C GLY A 121 18.64 21.21 9.51
N PRO A 122 19.36 20.81 8.45
CA PRO A 122 20.73 21.28 8.20
C PRO A 122 20.80 22.81 8.01
N LEU A 123 19.88 23.40 7.24
CA LEU A 123 19.83 24.85 7.02
C LEU A 123 19.54 25.60 8.32
N ALA A 124 18.62 25.09 9.15
CA ALA A 124 18.33 25.65 10.46
C ALA A 124 19.55 25.62 11.38
N GLY A 125 20.34 24.54 11.34
CA GLY A 125 21.60 24.44 12.09
C GLY A 125 22.65 25.46 11.64
N VAL A 126 22.78 25.71 10.33
CA VAL A 126 23.67 26.76 9.80
C VAL A 126 23.21 28.14 10.25
N VAL A 127 21.90 28.43 10.16
CA VAL A 127 21.35 29.71 10.61
C VAL A 127 21.61 29.92 12.10
N ASP A 128 21.32 28.91 12.94
CA ASP A 128 21.54 28.97 14.38
C ASP A 128 23.01 29.24 14.73
N ALA A 129 23.94 28.53 14.08
CA ALA A 129 25.37 28.72 14.28
C ALA A 129 25.88 30.11 13.87
N LEU A 130 25.27 30.74 12.87
CA LEU A 130 25.63 32.09 12.43
C LEU A 130 25.02 33.18 13.30
N THR A 131 23.83 32.93 13.86
CA THR A 131 23.10 33.92 14.68
C THR A 131 23.49 33.89 16.15
N ASN A 132 23.85 32.71 16.69
CA ASN A 132 24.17 32.53 18.10
C ASN A 132 25.68 32.33 18.26
N ALA A 133 26.38 33.40 18.65
CA ALA A 133 27.84 33.47 18.74
C ALA A 133 28.48 32.55 19.82
N GLU A 134 27.69 32.04 20.78
CA GLU A 134 28.20 31.22 21.90
C GLU A 134 28.08 29.69 21.70
N GLY A 135 27.83 29.24 20.46
CA GLY A 135 27.80 27.81 20.15
C GLY A 135 26.50 27.14 20.61
N GLY A 136 25.49 27.23 19.74
CA GLY A 136 24.36 26.30 19.68
C GLY A 136 23.52 26.17 20.94
N SER A 137 22.35 26.80 20.94
CA SER A 137 21.33 26.48 21.95
C SER A 137 21.06 24.97 21.96
N SER A 138 20.93 24.35 23.15
CA SER A 138 20.59 22.91 23.28
C SER A 138 19.30 22.49 22.55
N LYS A 139 18.50 23.48 22.12
CA LYS A 139 17.38 23.33 21.20
C LYS A 139 17.50 24.35 20.07
N VAL A 140 17.87 23.88 18.89
CA VAL A 140 17.78 24.67 17.65
C VAL A 140 16.31 24.81 17.27
N ALA A 141 15.76 26.01 17.42
CA ALA A 141 14.43 26.32 16.92
C ALA A 141 14.51 26.64 15.42
N ILE A 142 13.68 26.00 14.60
CA ILE A 142 13.67 26.24 13.16
C ILE A 142 12.93 27.56 12.89
N PRO A 143 13.57 28.58 12.29
CA PRO A 143 12.88 29.84 11.97
C PRO A 143 11.76 29.63 10.95
N LEU A 144 10.69 30.42 11.07
CA LEU A 144 9.51 30.27 10.20
C LEU A 144 9.85 30.40 8.71
N TRP A 145 10.72 31.33 8.34
CA TRP A 145 11.13 31.52 6.95
C TRP A 145 11.85 30.29 6.38
N VAL A 146 12.66 29.60 7.20
CA VAL A 146 13.32 28.34 6.79
C VAL A 146 12.28 27.25 6.55
N MET A 147 11.28 27.15 7.43
CA MET A 147 10.16 26.21 7.24
C MET A 147 9.37 26.50 5.97
N VAL A 148 9.13 27.78 5.64
CA VAL A 148 8.43 28.18 4.41
C VAL A 148 9.23 27.77 3.18
N ILE A 149 10.55 27.98 3.16
CA ILE A 149 11.41 27.52 2.06
C ILE A 149 11.31 26.00 1.90
N GLY A 150 11.39 25.24 2.99
CA GLY A 150 11.24 23.78 2.96
C GLY A 150 9.87 23.32 2.44
N ALA A 151 8.79 23.93 2.93
CA ALA A 151 7.44 23.60 2.54
C ALA A 151 7.20 23.88 1.04
N LEU A 152 7.65 25.03 0.54
CA LEU A 152 7.58 25.36 -0.88
C LEU A 152 8.46 24.46 -1.73
N GLY A 153 9.70 24.18 -1.29
CA GLY A 153 10.64 23.30 -1.98
C GLY A 153 10.09 21.89 -2.17
N ILE A 154 9.54 21.28 -1.11
CA ILE A 154 8.92 19.95 -1.19
C ILE A 154 7.67 20.00 -2.08
N SER A 155 6.84 21.03 -1.97
CA SER A 155 5.62 21.16 -2.78
C SER A 155 5.94 21.27 -4.27
N VAL A 156 6.93 22.10 -4.64
CA VAL A 156 7.40 22.26 -6.02
C VAL A 156 8.06 20.96 -6.52
N GLY A 157 8.91 20.34 -5.72
CA GLY A 157 9.55 19.07 -6.07
C GLY A 157 8.53 17.96 -6.33
N LEU A 158 7.50 17.85 -5.49
CA LEU A 158 6.41 16.88 -5.68
C LEU A 158 5.56 17.20 -6.91
N ALA A 159 5.31 18.48 -7.20
CA ALA A 159 4.58 18.89 -8.41
C ALA A 159 5.35 18.52 -9.69
N LEU A 160 6.67 18.73 -9.71
CA LEU A 160 7.52 18.46 -10.88
C LEU A 160 7.81 16.97 -11.08
N PHE A 161 8.18 16.25 -10.01
CA PHE A 161 8.68 14.88 -10.10
C PHE A 161 7.72 13.81 -9.55
N GLY A 162 6.74 14.20 -8.75
CA GLY A 162 5.76 13.30 -8.14
C GLY A 162 4.92 12.50 -9.14
N PRO A 163 4.37 13.08 -10.23
CA PRO A 163 3.52 12.32 -11.15
C PRO A 163 4.19 11.10 -11.78
N LYS A 164 5.49 11.21 -12.12
CA LYS A 164 6.26 10.09 -12.69
C LYS A 164 6.43 8.98 -11.66
N LEU A 165 6.77 9.34 -10.42
CA LEU A 165 6.97 8.37 -9.34
C LEU A 165 5.66 7.68 -8.92
N ILE A 166 4.56 8.44 -8.84
CA ILE A 166 3.22 7.92 -8.52
C ILE A 166 2.78 6.92 -9.58
N ARG A 167 3.00 7.20 -10.87
CA ARG A 167 2.70 6.25 -11.95
C ARG A 167 3.51 4.97 -11.79
N THR A 168 4.83 5.07 -11.61
CA THR A 168 5.71 3.91 -11.44
C THR A 168 5.27 3.04 -10.26
N VAL A 169 5.03 3.62 -9.07
CA VAL A 169 4.58 2.83 -7.90
C VAL A 169 3.17 2.24 -8.12
N GLY A 170 2.30 2.99 -8.79
CA GLY A 170 0.92 2.61 -9.06
C GLY A 170 0.74 1.50 -10.09
N SER A 171 1.69 1.33 -11.02
CA SER A 171 1.61 0.34 -12.10
C SER A 171 2.65 -0.79 -12.00
N GLU A 172 3.87 -0.52 -11.53
CA GLU A 172 4.98 -1.51 -11.56
C GLU A 172 5.00 -2.48 -10.37
N ILE A 173 4.36 -2.13 -9.24
CA ILE A 173 4.41 -2.96 -8.03
C ILE A 173 3.15 -3.81 -7.88
N THR A 174 1.95 -3.22 -8.01
CA THR A 174 0.67 -3.93 -8.03
C THR A 174 -0.41 -3.03 -8.62
N GLU A 175 -1.31 -3.58 -9.46
CA GLU A 175 -2.46 -2.77 -9.92
C GLU A 175 -3.35 -2.42 -8.72
N LEU A 176 -3.44 -1.13 -8.40
CA LEU A 176 -4.17 -0.62 -7.26
C LEU A 176 -5.60 -0.23 -7.66
N ASP A 177 -6.58 -0.85 -6.99
CA ASP A 177 -7.95 -0.35 -6.94
C ASP A 177 -8.21 0.41 -5.64
N ARG A 178 -9.38 1.06 -5.53
CA ARG A 178 -9.70 1.94 -4.40
C ARG A 178 -9.77 1.18 -3.08
N SER A 179 -10.34 -0.02 -3.08
CA SER A 179 -10.40 -0.88 -1.89
C SER A 179 -9.01 -1.34 -1.42
N ARG A 180 -8.11 -1.67 -2.35
CA ARG A 180 -6.71 -2.05 -2.07
C ARG A 180 -5.93 -0.88 -1.48
N ALA A 181 -6.03 0.30 -2.12
CA ALA A 181 -5.37 1.51 -1.64
C ALA A 181 -5.87 1.89 -0.24
N PHE A 182 -7.16 1.72 0.03
CA PHE A 182 -7.75 1.89 1.36
C PHE A 182 -7.12 0.93 2.39
N CYS A 183 -7.02 -0.37 2.08
CA CYS A 183 -6.37 -1.35 2.97
C CYS A 183 -4.91 -1.01 3.26
N ILE A 184 -4.18 -0.50 2.26
CA ILE A 184 -2.78 -0.08 2.40
C ILE A 184 -2.67 1.12 3.34
N ALA A 185 -3.47 2.16 3.11
CA ALA A 185 -3.48 3.36 3.94
C ALA A 185 -3.85 3.04 5.39
N LEU A 186 -4.89 2.23 5.60
CA LEU A 186 -5.32 1.80 6.93
C LEU A 186 -4.25 0.99 7.65
N ALA A 187 -3.65 0.02 6.96
CA ALA A 187 -2.59 -0.79 7.54
C ALA A 187 -1.35 0.04 7.90
N ALA A 188 -1.02 1.04 7.08
CA ALA A 188 0.09 1.94 7.36
C ALA A 188 -0.17 2.76 8.63
N ALA A 189 -1.35 3.37 8.75
CA ALA A 189 -1.73 4.13 9.95
C ALA A 189 -1.66 3.26 11.22
N ILE A 190 -2.27 2.06 11.21
CA ILE A 190 -2.26 1.14 12.35
C ILE A 190 -0.84 0.72 12.73
N THR A 191 -0.01 0.37 11.74
CA THR A 191 1.38 -0.03 11.99
C THR A 191 2.16 1.11 12.66
N VAL A 192 1.96 2.36 12.23
CA VAL A 192 2.63 3.50 12.84
C VAL A 192 2.13 3.78 14.25
N ILE A 193 0.84 3.62 14.53
CA ILE A 193 0.28 3.75 15.89
C ILE A 193 0.94 2.73 16.83
N ILE A 194 0.99 1.46 16.42
CA ILE A 194 1.61 0.38 17.21
C ILE A 194 3.09 0.67 17.45
N ALA A 195 3.86 0.99 16.41
CA ALA A 195 5.28 1.28 16.54
C ALA A 195 5.54 2.52 17.41
N SER A 196 4.71 3.56 17.28
CA SER A 196 4.80 4.76 18.10
C SER A 196 4.55 4.48 19.57
N GLN A 197 3.67 3.52 19.90
CA GLN A 197 3.40 3.12 21.28
C GLN A 197 4.53 2.27 21.86
N LEU A 198 5.18 1.47 21.01
CA LEU A 198 6.37 0.70 21.38
C LEU A 198 7.65 1.55 21.43
N GLY A 199 7.56 2.85 21.15
CA GLY A 199 8.72 3.75 21.14
C GLY A 199 9.72 3.47 20.00
N MET A 200 9.36 2.65 19.02
CA MET A 200 10.26 2.24 17.95
C MET A 200 10.33 3.30 16.84
N PRO A 201 11.51 3.82 16.50
CA PRO A 201 11.68 4.66 15.32
C PRO A 201 11.50 3.78 14.07
N ILE A 202 10.50 4.10 13.26
CA ILE A 202 10.20 3.35 12.04
C ILE A 202 10.09 4.27 10.83
N SER A 203 10.45 3.75 9.66
CA SER A 203 10.29 4.44 8.38
C SER A 203 8.87 4.28 7.87
N SER A 204 8.15 5.40 7.68
CA SER A 204 6.81 5.42 7.11
C SER A 204 6.79 4.92 5.66
N THR A 205 7.85 5.16 4.90
CA THR A 205 8.04 4.63 3.54
C THR A 205 8.13 3.11 3.53
N HIS A 206 8.86 2.50 4.47
CA HIS A 206 8.94 1.04 4.59
C HIS A 206 7.60 0.43 4.98
N VAL A 207 6.87 1.09 5.88
CA VAL A 207 5.52 0.66 6.27
C VAL A 207 4.58 0.67 5.06
N ALA A 208 4.56 1.76 4.30
CA ALA A 208 3.69 1.90 3.13
C ALA A 208 4.02 0.85 2.05
N LEU A 209 5.30 0.67 1.70
CA LEU A 209 5.71 -0.34 0.73
C LEU A 209 5.45 -1.77 1.23
N GLY A 210 5.70 -2.06 2.51
CA GLY A 210 5.35 -3.35 3.10
C GLY A 210 3.85 -3.65 3.04
N ALA A 211 2.99 -2.63 3.18
CA ALA A 211 1.55 -2.76 3.00
C ALA A 211 1.17 -3.01 1.52
N VAL A 212 1.80 -2.30 0.57
CA VAL A 212 1.63 -2.52 -0.88
C VAL A 212 2.00 -3.96 -1.25
N PHE A 213 3.17 -4.44 -0.82
CA PHE A 213 3.60 -5.84 -1.05
C PHE A 213 2.65 -6.83 -0.39
N GLY A 214 2.19 -6.57 0.83
CA GLY A 214 1.21 -7.43 1.51
C GLY A 214 -0.09 -7.60 0.73
N VAL A 215 -0.62 -6.50 0.17
CA VAL A 215 -1.79 -6.54 -0.72
C VAL A 215 -1.49 -7.23 -2.04
N GLY A 216 -0.34 -6.94 -2.65
CA GLY A 216 0.09 -7.54 -3.91
C GLY A 216 0.23 -9.06 -3.81
N PHE A 217 0.93 -9.57 -2.80
CA PHE A 217 1.12 -11.01 -2.59
C PHE A 217 -0.18 -11.73 -2.26
N LEU A 218 -1.05 -11.14 -1.44
CA LEU A 218 -2.36 -11.76 -1.18
C LEU A 218 -3.22 -11.79 -2.44
N ARG A 219 -3.22 -10.71 -3.24
CA ARG A 219 -3.93 -10.70 -4.52
C ARG A 219 -3.38 -11.79 -5.43
N GLU A 220 -2.07 -11.92 -5.55
CA GLU A 220 -1.45 -12.98 -6.34
C GLU A 220 -1.87 -14.38 -5.87
N PHE A 221 -1.90 -14.58 -4.55
CA PHE A 221 -2.35 -15.82 -3.93
C PHE A 221 -3.84 -16.13 -4.19
N LEU A 222 -4.73 -15.12 -4.13
CA LEU A 222 -6.18 -15.30 -4.29
C LEU A 222 -6.65 -15.26 -5.75
N GLU A 223 -5.99 -14.48 -6.61
CA GLU A 223 -6.32 -14.26 -8.01
C GLU A 223 -5.22 -14.83 -8.91
N THR A 224 -4.95 -16.13 -8.79
CA THR A 224 -4.03 -16.77 -9.73
C THR A 224 -4.65 -16.62 -11.13
N ARG A 225 -3.95 -15.95 -12.07
CA ARG A 225 -4.37 -15.86 -13.49
C ARG A 225 -4.74 -17.24 -14.05
N LEU A 226 -4.06 -18.26 -13.52
CA LEU A 226 -4.39 -19.66 -13.69
C LEU A 226 -5.87 -19.98 -13.49
N SER A 227 -6.50 -19.56 -12.39
CA SER A 227 -7.91 -19.84 -12.11
C SER A 227 -8.84 -19.25 -13.17
N LYS A 228 -8.51 -18.06 -13.69
CA LYS A 228 -9.28 -17.43 -14.78
C LYS A 228 -9.10 -18.14 -16.12
N VAL A 229 -7.87 -18.57 -16.43
CA VAL A 229 -7.60 -19.34 -17.66
C VAL A 229 -8.24 -20.73 -17.56
N VAL A 230 -8.15 -21.37 -16.40
CA VAL A 230 -8.85 -22.64 -16.11
C VAL A 230 -10.36 -22.47 -16.30
N GLU A 231 -10.98 -21.43 -15.73
CA GLU A 231 -12.41 -21.16 -15.89
C GLU A 231 -12.79 -20.83 -17.34
N GLY A 232 -11.91 -20.14 -18.08
CA GLY A 232 -12.07 -19.88 -19.51
C GLY A 232 -12.09 -21.16 -20.34
N VAL A 233 -11.07 -22.01 -20.17
CA VAL A 233 -10.98 -23.31 -20.86
C VAL A 233 -12.14 -24.22 -20.49
N LEU A 234 -12.55 -24.25 -19.22
CA LEU A 234 -13.75 -24.99 -18.78
C LEU A 234 -15.00 -24.51 -19.49
N THR A 235 -15.17 -23.20 -19.64
CA THR A 235 -16.36 -22.63 -20.28
C THR A 235 -16.41 -22.93 -21.77
N GLU A 236 -15.26 -22.96 -22.45
CA GLU A 236 -15.15 -23.31 -23.87
C GLU A 236 -15.51 -24.78 -24.12
N HIS A 237 -15.16 -25.67 -23.19
CA HIS A 237 -15.49 -27.10 -23.25
C HIS A 237 -16.89 -27.46 -22.69
N LYS A 238 -17.68 -26.48 -22.22
CA LYS A 238 -19.02 -26.77 -21.67
C LYS A 238 -19.93 -27.34 -22.77
N GLY A 239 -20.30 -28.60 -22.60
CA GLY A 239 -21.18 -29.31 -23.53
C GLY A 239 -20.44 -30.33 -24.42
N ASP A 240 -19.12 -30.40 -24.33
CA ASP A 240 -18.34 -31.44 -25.00
C ASP A 240 -18.48 -32.79 -24.31
N LYS A 241 -18.30 -33.88 -25.09
CA LYS A 241 -18.35 -35.26 -24.58
C LYS A 241 -17.30 -35.53 -23.49
N ASP A 242 -16.18 -34.82 -23.55
CA ASP A 242 -15.04 -35.00 -22.65
C ASP A 242 -15.00 -33.99 -21.50
N PHE A 243 -16.03 -33.15 -21.34
CA PHE A 243 -16.08 -32.06 -20.34
C PHE A 243 -15.74 -32.52 -18.91
N ALA A 244 -16.25 -33.69 -18.49
CA ALA A 244 -15.96 -34.24 -17.16
C ALA A 244 -14.47 -34.56 -16.96
N MET A 245 -13.80 -35.03 -18.02
CA MET A 245 -12.36 -35.31 -18.00
C MET A 245 -11.56 -34.01 -18.04
N THR A 246 -11.98 -33.04 -18.86
CA THR A 246 -11.38 -31.69 -18.91
C THR A 246 -11.47 -31.00 -17.56
N GLU A 247 -12.63 -31.09 -16.90
CA GLU A 247 -12.87 -30.54 -15.57
C GLU A 247 -11.95 -31.16 -14.53
N GLN A 248 -11.84 -32.49 -14.51
CA GLN A 248 -10.98 -33.18 -13.57
C GLN A 248 -9.50 -32.83 -13.77
N VAL A 249 -9.03 -32.76 -15.02
CA VAL A 249 -7.63 -32.40 -15.34
C VAL A 249 -7.34 -30.97 -14.93
N LEU A 250 -8.23 -30.03 -15.24
CA LEU A 250 -8.04 -28.61 -14.92
C LEU A 250 -8.15 -28.32 -13.42
N MET A 251 -9.06 -28.98 -12.70
CA MET A 251 -9.16 -28.89 -11.25
C MET A 251 -7.93 -29.49 -10.56
N THR A 252 -7.43 -30.63 -11.05
CA THR A 252 -6.18 -31.24 -10.56
C THR A 252 -5.00 -30.30 -10.80
N PHE A 253 -4.92 -29.70 -11.98
CA PHE A 253 -3.90 -28.71 -12.33
C PHE A 253 -4.00 -27.43 -11.48
N GLN A 254 -5.21 -26.95 -11.20
CA GLN A 254 -5.44 -25.78 -10.36
C GLN A 254 -4.99 -26.01 -8.92
N ASN A 255 -5.32 -27.19 -8.36
CA ASN A 255 -5.09 -27.54 -6.96
C ASN A 255 -3.68 -28.11 -6.67
N ALA A 256 -2.90 -28.45 -7.70
CA ALA A 256 -1.55 -28.98 -7.54
C ALA A 256 -0.56 -27.94 -6.94
N PRO A 257 0.50 -28.39 -6.24
CA PRO A 257 1.62 -27.52 -5.85
C PRO A 257 2.32 -26.88 -7.06
N PRO A 258 2.95 -25.69 -6.92
CA PRO A 258 3.57 -24.96 -8.03
C PRO A 258 4.60 -25.79 -8.84
N GLU A 259 5.36 -26.65 -8.17
CA GLU A 259 6.38 -27.53 -8.78
C GLU A 259 5.74 -28.62 -9.66
N ASP A 260 4.56 -29.10 -9.27
CA ASP A 260 3.84 -30.16 -9.99
C ASP A 260 3.00 -29.63 -11.15
N LYS A 261 2.61 -28.34 -11.14
CA LYS A 261 1.90 -27.72 -12.27
C LYS A 261 2.70 -27.81 -13.57
N GLN A 262 4.00 -27.57 -13.53
CA GLN A 262 4.85 -27.73 -14.71
C GLN A 262 4.90 -29.18 -15.21
N ARG A 263 4.99 -30.15 -14.28
CA ARG A 263 4.96 -31.58 -14.61
C ARG A 263 3.64 -31.99 -15.27
N ILE A 264 2.51 -31.46 -14.81
CA ILE A 264 1.19 -31.72 -15.39
C ILE A 264 1.11 -31.17 -16.82
N LEU A 265 1.58 -29.94 -17.07
CA LEU A 265 1.63 -29.37 -18.43
C LEU A 265 2.54 -30.18 -19.36
N ASP A 266 3.69 -30.66 -18.86
CA ASP A 266 4.60 -31.48 -19.65
C ASP A 266 4.02 -32.87 -19.96
N LYS A 267 3.27 -33.47 -19.03
CA LYS A 267 2.51 -34.71 -19.28
C LYS A 267 1.46 -34.50 -20.37
N LEU A 268 0.65 -33.45 -20.24
CA LEU A 268 -0.37 -33.12 -21.24
C LEU A 268 0.26 -32.83 -22.60
N LYS A 269 1.45 -32.20 -22.64
CA LYS A 269 2.22 -32.00 -23.88
C LYS A 269 2.65 -33.31 -24.53
N LYS A 270 3.08 -34.31 -23.75
CA LYS A 270 3.48 -35.64 -24.24
C LYS A 270 2.31 -36.44 -24.83
N MET A 271 1.09 -36.21 -24.37
CA MET A 271 -0.12 -36.84 -24.92
C MET A 271 -0.50 -36.31 -26.32
N GLY A 272 0.10 -35.21 -26.78
CA GLY A 272 -0.04 -34.74 -28.16
C GLY A 272 -1.50 -34.42 -28.54
N PRO A 273 -2.08 -35.06 -29.58
CA PRO A 273 -3.47 -34.89 -30.01
C PRO A 273 -4.49 -35.68 -29.17
N GLU A 274 -4.07 -36.62 -28.33
CA GLU A 274 -4.95 -37.33 -27.37
C GLU A 274 -5.15 -36.54 -26.07
N ALA A 275 -4.54 -35.36 -25.97
CA ALA A 275 -4.68 -34.49 -24.81
C ALA A 275 -6.07 -33.84 -24.78
N VAL A 276 -6.67 -33.82 -23.60
CA VAL A 276 -8.00 -33.26 -23.33
C VAL A 276 -8.07 -31.74 -23.51
N ILE A 277 -6.92 -31.07 -23.59
CA ILE A 277 -6.79 -29.63 -23.85
C ILE A 277 -5.78 -29.39 -24.97
N ASP A 278 -6.01 -28.37 -25.78
CA ASP A 278 -5.26 -28.15 -27.01
C ASP A 278 -3.84 -27.56 -26.76
N ALA A 279 -3.07 -27.33 -27.83
CA ALA A 279 -1.74 -26.71 -27.71
C ALA A 279 -1.78 -25.21 -27.34
N ALA A 280 -2.83 -24.48 -27.73
CA ALA A 280 -3.01 -23.05 -27.46
C ALA A 280 -3.37 -22.80 -25.99
N GLU A 281 -4.32 -23.57 -25.46
CA GLU A 281 -4.77 -23.59 -24.07
C GLU A 281 -3.65 -24.01 -23.12
N ARG A 282 -2.89 -25.06 -23.46
CA ARG A 282 -1.68 -25.44 -22.71
C ARG A 282 -0.69 -24.28 -22.63
N LYS A 283 -0.46 -23.58 -23.75
CA LYS A 283 0.42 -22.41 -23.80
C LYS A 283 -0.13 -21.24 -23.00
N GLU A 284 -1.46 -21.06 -22.97
CA GLU A 284 -2.12 -20.02 -22.18
C GLU A 284 -2.01 -20.29 -20.67
N LEU A 285 -2.26 -21.53 -20.24
CA LEU A 285 -2.06 -21.99 -18.87
C LEU A 285 -0.59 -21.84 -18.43
N GLN A 286 0.35 -22.19 -19.31
CA GLN A 286 1.79 -22.00 -19.06
C GLN A 286 2.16 -20.51 -18.94
N LYS A 287 1.55 -19.63 -19.75
CA LYS A 287 1.73 -18.18 -19.67
C LYS A 287 1.11 -17.60 -18.40
N ALA A 288 -0.02 -18.15 -17.96
CA ALA A 288 -0.67 -17.81 -16.69
C ALA A 288 0.15 -18.24 -15.48
N LEU A 289 0.89 -19.35 -15.59
CA LEU A 289 1.85 -19.81 -14.57
C LEU A 289 3.08 -18.90 -14.48
N LYS A 290 3.59 -18.41 -15.64
CA LYS A 290 4.82 -17.60 -15.71
C LYS A 290 4.61 -16.12 -15.35
N ARG A 291 3.42 -15.57 -15.53
CA ARG A 291 3.14 -14.18 -15.17
C ARG A 291 2.85 -14.08 -13.67
N GLN A 292 3.90 -13.80 -12.90
CA GLN A 292 3.76 -13.34 -11.53
C GLN A 292 3.04 -11.98 -11.53
N LEU A 293 2.07 -11.81 -10.62
CA LEU A 293 1.33 -10.55 -10.47
C LEU A 293 2.11 -9.53 -9.63
N VAL A 294 3.16 -9.97 -8.94
CA VAL A 294 4.12 -9.11 -8.23
C VAL A 294 5.50 -9.33 -8.82
N HIS A 295 6.12 -8.27 -9.36
CA HIS A 295 7.50 -8.30 -9.84
C HIS A 295 8.47 -8.40 -8.65
N ARG A 296 8.80 -9.64 -8.24
CA ARG A 296 9.76 -9.89 -7.14
C ARG A 296 11.11 -9.21 -7.37
N THR A 297 11.50 -9.02 -8.63
CA THR A 297 12.69 -8.25 -9.03
C THR A 297 12.61 -6.78 -8.56
N SER A 298 11.43 -6.16 -8.58
CA SER A 298 11.24 -4.78 -8.09
C SER A 298 11.42 -4.71 -6.58
N LEU A 299 10.97 -5.72 -5.83
CA LEU A 299 11.23 -5.82 -4.38
C LEU A 299 12.74 -5.87 -4.10
N PHE A 300 13.48 -6.75 -4.79
CA PHE A 300 14.93 -6.87 -4.59
C PHE A 300 15.66 -5.57 -4.94
N LYS A 301 15.29 -4.89 -6.05
CA LYS A 301 15.86 -3.58 -6.41
C LYS A 301 15.66 -2.53 -5.31
N ILE A 302 14.47 -2.47 -4.73
CA ILE A 302 14.14 -1.52 -3.65
C ILE A 302 14.96 -1.84 -2.38
N VAL A 303 15.02 -3.11 -1.97
CA VAL A 303 15.78 -3.53 -0.80
C VAL A 303 17.28 -3.25 -0.97
N SER A 304 17.83 -3.58 -2.14
CA SER A 304 19.22 -3.25 -2.47
C SER A 304 19.48 -1.75 -2.41
N ALA A 305 18.57 -0.92 -2.95
CA ALA A 305 18.70 0.52 -2.86
C ALA A 305 18.74 1.02 -1.40
N TRP A 306 17.91 0.48 -0.50
CA TRP A 306 17.92 0.87 0.92
C TRP A 306 19.20 0.50 1.64
N ILE A 307 19.74 -0.70 1.38
CA ILE A 307 21.00 -1.15 1.98
C ILE A 307 22.18 -0.29 1.51
N ILE A 308 22.16 0.12 0.24
CA ILE A 308 23.26 0.86 -0.37
C ILE A 308 23.20 2.36 -0.06
N THR A 309 22.01 2.96 -0.05
CA THR A 309 21.85 4.42 0.02
C THR A 309 22.35 5.02 1.33
N VAL A 310 22.15 4.37 2.48
CA VAL A 310 22.59 4.92 3.78
C VAL A 310 24.12 4.97 3.89
N PRO A 311 24.87 3.86 3.67
CA PRO A 311 26.34 3.90 3.69
C PRO A 311 26.93 4.85 2.65
N VAL A 312 26.39 4.85 1.42
CA VAL A 312 26.90 5.73 0.36
C VAL A 312 26.67 7.20 0.72
N SER A 313 25.50 7.56 1.23
CA SER A 313 25.23 8.94 1.66
C SER A 313 26.13 9.37 2.81
N ALA A 314 26.42 8.46 3.75
CA ALA A 314 27.33 8.73 4.85
C ALA A 314 28.78 8.94 4.38
N ILE A 315 29.27 8.11 3.45
CA ILE A 315 30.61 8.25 2.86
C ILE A 315 30.70 9.58 2.11
N VAL A 316 29.72 9.90 1.27
CA VAL A 316 29.69 11.16 0.52
C VAL A 316 29.67 12.36 1.48
N ALA A 317 28.85 12.34 2.53
CA ALA A 317 28.83 13.39 3.54
C ALA A 317 30.17 13.54 4.27
N ALA A 318 30.80 12.42 4.64
CA ALA A 318 32.12 12.42 5.26
C ALA A 318 33.19 13.00 4.34
N LEU A 319 33.18 12.63 3.05
CA LEU A 319 34.10 13.17 2.05
C LEU A 319 33.95 14.70 1.93
N PHE A 320 32.72 15.21 1.78
CA PHE A 320 32.49 16.65 1.74
C PHE A 320 32.97 17.36 3.00
N TYR A 321 32.68 16.79 4.18
CA TYR A 321 33.13 17.36 5.45
C TYR A 321 34.66 17.44 5.53
N PHE A 322 35.39 16.37 5.21
CA PHE A 322 36.85 16.36 5.28
C PHE A 322 37.51 17.23 4.22
N VAL A 323 36.92 17.33 3.02
CA VAL A 323 37.39 18.26 1.97
C VAL A 323 37.24 19.72 2.43
N LEU A 324 36.04 20.11 2.90
CA LEU A 324 35.80 21.47 3.40
C LEU A 324 36.69 21.79 4.60
N ARG A 325 36.80 20.87 5.56
CA ARG A 325 37.68 21.03 6.71
C ARG A 325 39.14 21.19 6.26
N GLY A 326 39.60 20.39 5.30
CA GLY A 326 40.95 20.48 4.74
C GLY A 326 41.23 21.84 4.09
N MET A 327 40.25 22.39 3.35
CA MET A 327 40.34 23.73 2.77
C MET A 327 40.32 24.87 3.80
N MET A 328 39.77 24.62 5.00
CA MET A 328 39.66 25.59 6.09
C MET A 328 40.79 25.48 7.13
N LEU A 329 41.67 24.48 7.02
CA LEU A 329 42.88 24.41 7.83
C LEU A 329 43.87 25.46 7.29
N PRO A 330 44.50 26.27 8.18
CA PRO A 330 45.35 27.40 7.80
C PRO A 330 46.66 26.98 7.14
#